data_AF-A9FQQ4-F1
#
_entry.id   AF-A9FQQ4-F1
#
_cell.length_a   1.000
_cell.length_b   1.000
_cell.length_c   1.000
_cell.angle_alpha   90.00
_cell.angle_beta   90.00
_cell.angle_gamma   90.00
#
_symmetry.space_group_name_H-M   'P 1'
#
loop_
_entity.id
_entity.type
_entity.pdbx_description
1 polymer ?
#
loop_
_entity_poly.entity_id
_entity_poly.type
_entity_poly.pdbx_seq_one_letter_code
_entity_poly.pdbx_strand_id
1 'polypeptide(L)'
;MSAARARRAASRGYTLIEVMAALGVLAIGATGVLALQKATLISNTNARNLAIANSIAMTWAERLRVDALQWNEPMRVPDISSDTDWLALSATSPFPAKVTPTEITALGSPSADVLGADIYAGDTWESAFCTHVRFRQFTDPVSGTRIWDSLLRAEIRVVWERSGNPIDCGILPLAVDTNPERFGAVYLTTGVLRNTSEDRR
;
A
#
# COMPACT_ATOMS: atom_id res chain seq x y z
N MET A 1 83.67 -18.71 11.52
CA MET A 1 82.58 -17.70 11.43
C MET A 1 82.28 -17.50 9.95
N SER A 2 81.15 -17.98 9.44
CA SER A 2 80.80 -17.90 8.01
C SER A 2 79.42 -17.29 7.83
N ALA A 3 79.30 -16.43 6.83
CA ALA A 3 78.35 -15.33 6.73
C ALA A 3 76.89 -15.76 6.52
N ALA A 4 75.99 -15.15 7.28
CA ALA A 4 74.56 -15.16 7.02
C ALA A 4 74.28 -14.36 5.74
N ARG A 5 73.96 -15.06 4.65
CA ARG A 5 73.46 -14.46 3.40
C ARG A 5 72.04 -13.97 3.65
N ALA A 6 71.91 -12.69 3.98
CA ALA A 6 70.63 -11.99 3.92
C ALA A 6 70.14 -12.01 2.47
N ARG A 7 69.17 -12.89 2.17
CA ARG A 7 68.41 -12.83 0.92
C ARG A 7 67.63 -11.52 0.93
N ARG A 8 68.15 -10.50 0.24
CA ARG A 8 67.35 -9.34 -0.15
C ARG A 8 66.20 -9.87 -0.98
N ALA A 9 64.98 -9.80 -0.45
CA ALA A 9 63.77 -10.02 -1.22
C ALA A 9 63.81 -9.01 -2.38
N ALA A 10 64.03 -9.51 -3.59
CA ALA A 10 64.02 -8.68 -4.78
C ALA A 10 62.63 -8.04 -4.89
N SER A 11 62.56 -6.71 -4.79
CA SER A 11 61.37 -5.94 -5.09
C SER A 11 61.04 -6.13 -6.57
N ARG A 12 60.17 -7.08 -6.88
CA ARG A 12 59.65 -7.30 -8.23
C ARG A 12 58.75 -6.13 -8.59
N GLY A 13 59.12 -5.38 -9.63
CA GLY A 13 58.22 -4.42 -10.27
C GLY A 13 57.08 -5.16 -10.98
N TYR A 14 55.89 -4.56 -10.97
CA TYR A 14 54.72 -5.10 -11.67
C TYR A 14 54.88 -4.99 -13.19
N THR A 15 54.47 -6.02 -13.92
CA THR A 15 54.46 -5.98 -15.39
C THR A 15 53.22 -5.26 -15.90
N LEU A 16 53.30 -4.64 -17.08
CA LEU A 16 52.15 -3.98 -17.73
C LEU A 16 50.94 -4.92 -17.88
N ILE A 17 51.20 -6.19 -18.18
CA ILE A 17 50.17 -7.24 -18.31
C ILE A 17 49.46 -7.48 -16.98
N GLU A 18 50.19 -7.50 -15.88
CA GLU A 18 49.67 -7.73 -14.53
C GLU A 18 48.76 -6.56 -14.09
N VAL A 19 49.14 -5.33 -14.44
CA VAL A 19 48.31 -4.14 -14.19
C VAL A 19 47.05 -4.17 -15.06
N MET A 20 47.15 -4.52 -16.34
CA MET A 20 45.97 -4.59 -17.21
C MET A 20 45.02 -5.71 -16.78
N ALA A 21 45.53 -6.86 -16.35
CA ALA A 21 44.72 -7.94 -15.80
C ALA A 21 44.00 -7.50 -14.51
N ALA A 22 44.72 -6.82 -13.60
CA ALA A 22 44.14 -6.28 -12.38
C ALA A 22 43.05 -5.24 -12.66
N LEU A 23 43.25 -4.34 -13.62
CA LEU A 23 42.24 -3.37 -14.06
C LEU A 23 41.01 -4.04 -14.69
N GLY A 24 41.20 -5.13 -15.46
CA GLY A 24 40.10 -5.91 -16.02
C GLY A 24 39.23 -6.56 -14.93
N VAL A 25 39.86 -7.21 -13.96
CA VAL A 25 39.15 -7.80 -12.80
C VAL A 25 38.48 -6.72 -11.97
N LEU A 26 39.14 -5.58 -11.75
CA LEU A 26 38.57 -4.43 -11.05
C LEU A 26 37.32 -3.90 -11.75
N ALA A 27 37.35 -3.74 -13.07
CA ALA A 27 36.21 -3.25 -13.84
C ALA A 27 35.00 -4.20 -13.75
N ILE A 28 35.23 -5.51 -13.89
CA ILE A 28 34.17 -6.52 -13.73
C ILE A 28 33.63 -6.49 -12.30
N GLY A 29 34.50 -6.44 -11.29
CA GLY A 29 34.09 -6.35 -9.89
C GLY A 29 33.28 -5.09 -9.58
N ALA A 30 33.71 -3.93 -10.08
CA ALA A 30 33.03 -2.66 -9.89
C ALA A 30 31.63 -2.66 -10.51
N THR A 31 31.47 -3.18 -11.73
CA THR A 31 30.14 -3.29 -12.36
C THR A 31 29.22 -4.24 -11.60
N GLY A 32 29.74 -5.36 -11.08
CA GLY A 32 28.98 -6.27 -10.22
C GLY A 32 28.48 -5.61 -8.94
N VAL A 33 29.33 -4.84 -8.26
CA VAL A 33 28.94 -4.11 -7.04
C VAL A 33 27.89 -3.03 -7.34
N LEU A 34 28.04 -2.28 -8.42
CA LEU A 34 27.06 -1.25 -8.82
C LEU A 34 25.69 -1.86 -9.14
N ALA A 35 25.66 -2.99 -9.82
CA ALA A 35 24.42 -3.71 -10.10
C ALA A 35 23.72 -4.16 -8.81
N LEU A 36 24.47 -4.70 -7.84
CA LEU A 36 23.93 -5.09 -6.54
C LEU A 36 23.39 -3.89 -5.76
N GLN A 37 24.13 -2.78 -5.71
CA GLN A 37 23.69 -1.55 -5.03
C GLN A 37 22.37 -1.03 -5.62
N LYS A 38 22.26 -0.99 -6.95
CA LYS A 38 21.01 -0.58 -7.62
C LYS A 38 19.84 -1.49 -7.26
N ALA A 39 20.05 -2.81 -7.30
CA ALA A 39 19.01 -3.78 -6.94
C ALA A 39 18.56 -3.64 -5.48
N THR A 40 19.50 -3.44 -4.55
CA THR A 40 19.19 -3.24 -3.13
C THR A 40 18.37 -1.96 -2.90
N LEU A 41 18.71 -0.85 -3.56
CA LEU A 41 17.98 0.42 -3.43
C LEU A 41 16.54 0.31 -3.92
N ILE A 42 16.32 -0.32 -5.08
CA ILE A 42 14.99 -0.54 -5.64
C ILE A 42 14.17 -1.46 -4.72
N SER A 43 14.79 -2.54 -4.23
CA SER A 43 14.14 -3.48 -3.31
C SER A 43 13.71 -2.81 -2.00
N ASN A 44 14.57 -1.98 -1.40
CA ASN A 44 14.27 -1.26 -0.16
C ASN A 44 13.10 -0.28 -0.36
N THR A 45 13.09 0.47 -1.46
CA THR A 45 11.99 1.40 -1.77
C THR A 45 10.65 0.67 -1.93
N ASN A 46 10.64 -0.46 -2.64
CA ASN A 46 9.43 -1.27 -2.78
C ASN A 46 8.97 -1.86 -1.44
N ALA A 47 9.89 -2.35 -0.62
CA ALA A 47 9.58 -2.88 0.71
C ALA A 47 8.99 -1.79 1.63
N ARG A 48 9.55 -0.57 1.59
CA ARG A 48 9.00 0.59 2.30
C ARG A 48 7.58 0.90 1.85
N ASN A 49 7.33 1.00 0.55
CA ASN A 49 6.00 1.32 0.02
C ASN A 49 4.97 0.25 0.41
N LEU A 50 5.36 -1.03 0.39
CA LEU A 50 4.51 -2.13 0.87
C LEU A 50 4.20 -2.03 2.36
N ALA A 51 5.19 -1.69 3.19
CA ALA A 51 4.98 -1.52 4.63
C ALA A 51 4.01 -0.36 4.93
N ILE A 52 4.21 0.78 4.26
CA ILE A 52 3.34 1.96 4.41
C ILE A 52 1.93 1.66 3.91
N ALA A 53 1.79 1.06 2.71
CA ALA A 53 0.49 0.71 2.16
C ALA A 53 -0.29 -0.26 3.06
N ASN A 54 0.38 -1.23 3.69
CA ASN A 54 -0.25 -2.10 4.68
C ASN A 54 -0.69 -1.32 5.93
N SER A 55 0.13 -0.40 6.43
CA SER A 55 -0.21 0.47 7.57
C SER A 55 -1.46 1.31 7.29
N ILE A 56 -1.53 1.92 6.10
CA ILE A 56 -2.69 2.69 5.64
C ILE A 56 -3.92 1.77 5.55
N ALA A 57 -3.78 0.59 4.95
CA ALA A 57 -4.88 -0.35 4.80
C ALA A 57 -5.44 -0.82 6.16
N MET A 58 -4.57 -1.08 7.14
CA MET A 58 -4.99 -1.42 8.50
C MET A 58 -5.70 -0.25 9.19
N THR A 59 -5.20 0.98 9.02
CA THR A 59 -5.84 2.19 9.55
C THR A 59 -7.25 2.37 8.97
N TRP A 60 -7.40 2.17 7.66
CA TRP A 60 -8.70 2.17 7.00
C TRP A 60 -9.63 1.06 7.48
N ALA A 61 -9.10 -0.13 7.81
CA ALA A 61 -9.91 -1.19 8.38
C ALA A 61 -10.48 -0.79 9.74
N GLU A 62 -9.69 -0.13 10.60
CA GLU A 62 -10.19 0.38 11.89
C GLU A 62 -11.19 1.53 11.70
N ARG A 63 -10.93 2.45 10.76
CA ARG A 63 -11.87 3.52 10.40
C ARG A 63 -13.24 2.98 10.02
N LEU A 64 -13.29 1.96 9.16
CA LEU A 64 -14.54 1.32 8.78
C LEU A 64 -15.22 0.58 9.93
N ARG A 65 -14.47 0.06 10.91
CA ARG A 65 -15.06 -0.55 12.11
C ARG A 65 -15.61 0.49 13.07
N VAL A 66 -14.98 1.64 13.19
CA VAL A 66 -15.48 2.77 13.99
C VAL A 66 -16.76 3.32 13.36
N ASP A 67 -16.77 3.51 12.05
CA ASP A 67 -17.95 3.92 11.27
C ASP A 67 -19.13 2.94 11.46
N ALA A 68 -18.84 1.64 11.57
CA ALA A 68 -19.84 0.61 11.85
C ALA A 68 -20.53 0.74 13.21
N LEU A 69 -19.95 1.49 14.17
CA LEU A 69 -20.60 1.73 15.46
C LEU A 69 -21.85 2.60 15.33
N GLN A 70 -21.94 3.39 14.26
CA GLN A 70 -23.11 4.21 13.92
C GLN A 70 -24.20 3.41 13.19
N TRP A 71 -23.86 2.25 12.62
CA TRP A 71 -24.83 1.35 11.99
C TRP A 71 -25.61 0.56 13.06
N ASN A 72 -26.85 0.96 13.35
CA ASN A 72 -27.66 0.42 14.46
C ASN A 72 -29.07 -0.06 14.06
N GLU A 73 -29.58 0.34 12.89
CA GLU A 73 -30.93 0.03 12.40
C GLU A 73 -32.07 0.21 13.43
N PRO A 74 -32.23 1.40 14.02
CA PRO A 74 -33.23 1.63 15.05
C PRO A 74 -34.63 1.32 14.50
N MET A 75 -35.41 0.57 15.29
CA MET A 75 -36.76 0.11 14.90
C MET A 75 -36.80 -0.70 13.58
N ARG A 76 -35.71 -1.37 13.19
CA ARG A 76 -35.55 -2.11 11.93
C ARG A 76 -35.60 -1.23 10.67
N VAL A 77 -35.27 0.05 10.80
CA VAL A 77 -35.11 0.94 9.64
C VAL A 77 -33.62 1.01 9.28
N PRO A 78 -33.20 0.68 8.05
CA PRO A 78 -31.81 0.78 7.64
C PRO A 78 -31.27 2.22 7.74
N ASP A 79 -30.29 2.45 8.61
CA ASP A 79 -29.61 3.73 8.85
C ASP A 79 -28.20 3.79 8.24
N ILE A 80 -27.73 2.67 7.67
CA ILE A 80 -26.38 2.58 7.07
C ILE A 80 -26.13 3.69 6.03
N SER A 81 -27.14 4.14 5.29
CA SER A 81 -26.97 5.19 4.28
C SER A 81 -27.09 6.62 4.81
N SER A 82 -27.63 6.81 6.02
CA SER A 82 -27.89 8.15 6.59
C SER A 82 -26.90 8.52 7.69
N ASP A 83 -26.48 7.54 8.49
CA ASP A 83 -25.80 7.81 9.76
C ASP A 83 -24.33 7.37 9.75
N THR A 84 -23.94 6.56 8.76
CA THR A 84 -22.53 6.19 8.54
C THR A 84 -21.88 7.05 7.47
N ASP A 85 -20.59 7.26 7.63
CA ASP A 85 -19.78 8.15 6.80
C ASP A 85 -19.30 7.45 5.52
N TRP A 86 -18.70 6.26 5.66
CA TRP A 86 -18.12 5.52 4.54
C TRP A 86 -18.89 4.25 4.20
N LEU A 87 -19.51 3.59 5.18
CA LEU A 87 -20.33 2.41 4.93
C LEU A 87 -21.58 2.73 4.09
N ALA A 88 -22.03 3.98 4.08
CA ALA A 88 -23.07 4.48 3.18
C ALA A 88 -22.74 4.25 1.69
N LEU A 89 -21.45 4.19 1.34
CA LEU A 89 -20.99 3.87 -0.01
C LEU A 89 -21.38 2.44 -0.44
N SER A 90 -21.65 1.54 0.49
CA SER A 90 -22.18 0.21 0.17
C SER A 90 -23.57 0.25 -0.47
N ALA A 91 -24.36 1.28 -0.17
CA ALA A 91 -25.68 1.50 -0.74
C ALA A 91 -25.62 2.27 -2.06
N THR A 92 -24.75 3.28 -2.17
CA THR A 92 -24.66 4.14 -3.36
C THR A 92 -23.74 3.59 -4.44
N SER A 93 -22.76 2.77 -4.09
CA SER A 93 -21.78 2.14 -4.99
C SER A 93 -21.59 0.67 -4.64
N PRO A 94 -22.62 -0.17 -4.86
CA PRO A 94 -22.57 -1.58 -4.48
C PRO A 94 -21.53 -2.35 -5.32
N PHE A 95 -21.17 -3.55 -4.82
CA PHE A 95 -20.33 -4.49 -5.56
C PHE A 95 -20.81 -4.65 -7.02
N PRO A 96 -19.91 -4.61 -8.02
CA PRO A 96 -18.44 -4.74 -7.95
C PRO A 96 -17.66 -3.42 -7.89
N ALA A 97 -18.32 -2.28 -7.70
CA ALA A 97 -17.69 -0.97 -7.77
C ALA A 97 -16.59 -0.82 -6.72
N LYS A 98 -15.42 -0.35 -7.17
CA LYS A 98 -14.39 0.22 -6.30
C LYS A 98 -14.58 1.73 -6.37
N VAL A 99 -14.53 2.39 -5.22
CA VAL A 99 -14.71 3.85 -5.13
C VAL A 99 -13.65 4.44 -4.23
N THR A 100 -13.27 5.69 -4.52
CA THR A 100 -12.45 6.48 -3.60
C THR A 100 -13.38 7.01 -2.50
N PRO A 101 -13.13 6.70 -1.22
CA PRO A 101 -13.90 7.26 -0.12
C PRO A 101 -13.90 8.79 -0.16
N THR A 102 -14.97 9.41 0.34
CA THR A 102 -14.97 10.87 0.54
C THR A 102 -14.10 11.21 1.74
N GLU A 103 -13.35 12.31 1.63
CA GLU A 103 -12.57 12.85 2.74
C GLU A 103 -13.48 13.39 3.85
N ILE A 104 -13.11 13.12 5.11
CA ILE A 104 -13.77 13.67 6.29
C ILE A 104 -12.69 14.21 7.20
N THR A 105 -12.62 15.54 7.32
CA THR A 105 -11.51 16.28 7.97
C THR A 105 -11.20 15.81 9.40
N ALA A 106 -12.18 15.25 10.12
CA ALA A 106 -12.01 14.76 11.48
C ALA A 106 -11.69 13.25 11.60
N LEU A 107 -11.88 12.48 10.53
CA LEU A 107 -11.82 11.01 10.59
C LEU A 107 -10.76 10.40 9.66
N GLY A 108 -10.55 10.99 8.48
CA GLY A 108 -9.53 10.56 7.56
C GLY A 108 -9.72 11.04 6.12
N SER A 109 -8.64 10.91 5.35
CA SER A 109 -8.61 11.18 3.91
C SER A 109 -8.27 9.92 3.11
N PRO A 110 -8.83 9.73 1.90
CA PRO A 110 -8.40 8.66 0.99
C PRO A 110 -6.97 8.84 0.47
N SER A 111 -6.44 10.06 0.56
CA SER A 111 -5.12 10.44 0.08
C SER A 111 -4.11 10.45 1.22
N ALA A 112 -2.92 9.88 1.00
CA ALA A 112 -1.86 9.87 1.99
C ALA A 112 -0.48 10.20 1.40
N ASP A 113 0.37 10.79 2.23
CA ASP A 113 1.72 11.22 1.89
C ASP A 113 2.74 10.07 1.86
N VAL A 114 4.00 10.40 1.58
CA VAL A 114 5.11 9.41 1.54
C VAL A 114 5.42 8.74 2.88
N LEU A 115 4.84 9.21 3.98
CA LEU A 115 4.94 8.64 5.32
C LEU A 115 3.69 7.86 5.73
N GLY A 116 2.62 7.93 4.93
CA GLY A 116 1.31 7.33 5.19
C GLY A 116 0.42 8.17 6.09
N ALA A 117 0.72 9.45 6.27
CA ALA A 117 -0.18 10.40 6.91
C ALA A 117 -1.24 10.87 5.91
N ASP A 118 -2.47 11.07 6.39
CA ASP A 118 -3.55 11.58 5.56
C ASP A 118 -3.25 13.00 5.06
N ILE A 119 -3.60 13.27 3.80
CA ILE A 119 -3.54 14.60 3.18
C ILE A 119 -4.96 15.08 2.98
N TYR A 120 -5.27 16.27 3.50
CA TYR A 120 -6.60 16.86 3.42
C TYR A 120 -6.69 17.95 2.35
N ALA A 121 -7.91 18.32 1.97
CA ALA A 121 -8.15 19.40 1.04
C ALA A 121 -7.53 20.72 1.55
N GLY A 122 -6.60 21.28 0.78
CA GLY A 122 -5.89 22.52 1.12
C GLY A 122 -4.45 22.30 1.62
N ASP A 123 -4.06 21.05 1.89
CA ASP A 123 -2.67 20.71 2.16
C ASP A 123 -1.81 20.87 0.89
N THR A 124 -0.57 21.33 1.07
CA THR A 124 0.40 21.50 -0.03
C THR A 124 1.21 20.24 -0.33
N TRP A 125 0.84 19.11 0.27
CA TRP A 125 1.58 17.86 0.17
C TRP A 125 1.10 17.04 -1.02
N GLU A 126 2.03 16.38 -1.69
CA GLU A 126 1.72 15.51 -2.82
C GLU A 126 1.27 14.13 -2.34
N SER A 127 0.20 13.62 -2.95
CA SER A 127 -0.33 12.29 -2.65
C SER A 127 0.61 11.22 -3.17
N ALA A 128 1.05 10.31 -2.29
CA ALA A 128 1.89 9.17 -2.64
C ALA A 128 1.10 7.86 -2.62
N PHE A 129 0.04 7.79 -1.81
CA PHE A 129 -0.85 6.64 -1.71
C PHE A 129 -2.30 7.08 -1.81
N CYS A 130 -3.12 6.28 -2.49
CA CYS A 130 -4.55 6.48 -2.60
C CYS A 130 -5.30 5.24 -2.16
N THR A 131 -6.40 5.45 -1.44
CA THR A 131 -7.24 4.36 -0.93
C THR A 131 -8.51 4.24 -1.76
N HIS A 132 -8.84 3.01 -2.13
CA HIS A 132 -10.11 2.64 -2.70
C HIS A 132 -10.80 1.63 -1.79
N VAL A 133 -12.11 1.73 -1.67
CA VAL A 133 -12.93 0.77 -0.95
C VAL A 133 -13.92 0.11 -1.89
N ARG A 134 -14.27 -1.13 -1.57
CA ARG A 134 -15.34 -1.88 -2.21
C ARG A 134 -16.09 -2.66 -1.15
N PHE A 135 -17.41 -2.60 -1.23
CA PHE A 135 -18.28 -3.24 -0.26
C PHE A 135 -19.07 -4.36 -0.92
N ARG A 136 -19.17 -5.49 -0.25
CA ARG A 136 -19.97 -6.64 -0.68
C ARG A 136 -20.88 -7.09 0.46
N GLN A 137 -22.17 -7.07 0.20
CA GLN A 137 -23.17 -7.69 1.06
C GLN A 137 -23.32 -9.17 0.72
N PHE A 138 -23.59 -9.99 1.73
CA PHE A 138 -23.83 -11.42 1.56
C PHE A 138 -25.30 -11.65 1.24
N THR A 139 -25.61 -11.78 -0.04
CA THR A 139 -26.96 -12.07 -0.53
C THR A 139 -27.06 -13.47 -1.11
N ASP A 140 -28.23 -14.08 -1.00
CA ASP A 140 -28.57 -15.32 -1.68
C ASP A 140 -28.63 -15.05 -3.20
N PRO A 141 -27.88 -15.80 -4.03
CA PRO A 141 -27.87 -15.61 -5.48
C PRO A 141 -29.21 -15.88 -6.16
N VAL A 142 -30.13 -16.63 -5.52
CA VAL A 142 -31.43 -16.98 -6.12
C VAL A 142 -32.52 -15.98 -5.72
N SER A 143 -32.63 -15.66 -4.43
CA SER A 143 -33.67 -14.77 -3.93
C SER A 143 -33.26 -13.29 -3.86
N GLY A 144 -31.96 -12.99 -3.96
CA GLY A 144 -31.42 -11.63 -3.75
C GLY A 144 -31.55 -11.14 -2.30
N THR A 145 -32.08 -11.96 -1.40
CA THR A 145 -32.24 -11.61 0.02
C THR A 145 -30.89 -11.62 0.71
N ARG A 146 -30.73 -10.75 1.71
CA ARG A 146 -29.53 -10.70 2.54
C ARG A 146 -29.52 -11.95 3.43
N ILE A 147 -28.44 -12.73 3.33
CA ILE A 147 -28.21 -13.89 4.20
C ILE A 147 -27.81 -13.39 5.59
N TRP A 148 -26.99 -12.34 5.62
CA TRP A 148 -26.55 -11.68 6.85
C TRP A 148 -26.81 -10.17 6.73
N ASP A 149 -27.88 -9.71 7.39
CA ASP A 149 -28.23 -8.29 7.40
C ASP A 149 -27.20 -7.44 8.13
N SER A 150 -26.59 -8.00 9.18
CA SER A 150 -25.66 -7.29 10.08
C SER A 150 -24.18 -7.43 9.69
N LEU A 151 -23.84 -8.09 8.57
CA LEU A 151 -22.44 -8.28 8.16
C LEU A 151 -22.21 -7.78 6.74
N LEU A 152 -21.16 -6.99 6.61
CA LEU A 152 -20.68 -6.51 5.33
C LEU A 152 -19.20 -6.83 5.15
N ARG A 153 -18.79 -7.25 3.94
CA ARG A 153 -17.38 -7.42 3.58
C ARG A 153 -16.87 -6.12 2.97
N ALA A 154 -15.85 -5.53 3.59
CA ALA A 154 -15.12 -4.40 3.04
C ALA A 154 -13.78 -4.88 2.47
N GLU A 155 -13.50 -4.47 1.24
CA GLU A 155 -12.21 -4.64 0.59
C GLU A 155 -11.56 -3.28 0.43
N ILE A 156 -10.41 -3.10 1.07
CA ILE A 156 -9.61 -1.89 1.06
C ILE A 156 -8.43 -2.14 0.12
N ARG A 157 -8.21 -1.21 -0.80
CA ARG A 157 -7.10 -1.24 -1.74
C ARG A 157 -6.30 0.04 -1.62
N VAL A 158 -5.04 -0.07 -1.22
CA VAL A 158 -4.11 1.07 -1.20
C VAL A 158 -3.21 0.97 -2.42
N VAL A 159 -3.13 2.05 -3.20
CA VAL A 159 -2.41 2.10 -4.48
C VAL A 159 -1.36 3.20 -4.46
N TRP A 160 -0.26 2.98 -5.17
CA TRP A 160 0.81 3.96 -5.36
C TRP A 160 1.47 3.81 -6.73
N GLU A 161 2.25 4.81 -7.14
CA GLU A 161 2.98 4.77 -8.40
C GLU A 161 4.36 4.11 -8.23
N ARG A 162 4.67 3.08 -9.03
CA ARG A 162 5.89 2.26 -8.85
C ARG A 162 7.18 3.01 -9.17
N SER A 163 7.11 4.07 -9.97
CA SER A 163 8.28 4.88 -10.30
C SER A 163 8.60 5.91 -9.21
N GLY A 164 7.73 6.04 -8.20
CA GLY A 164 7.91 6.92 -7.05
C GLY A 164 7.39 8.34 -7.27
N ASN A 165 6.67 8.58 -8.37
CA ASN A 165 6.01 9.87 -8.59
C ASN A 165 4.78 10.01 -7.69
N PRO A 166 4.34 11.25 -7.43
CA PRO A 166 3.01 11.50 -6.90
C PRO A 166 1.92 10.82 -7.72
N ILE A 167 0.88 10.37 -7.04
CA ILE A 167 -0.31 9.76 -7.62
C ILE A 167 -1.51 10.68 -7.40
N ASP A 168 -2.29 10.89 -8.45
CA ASP A 168 -3.57 11.58 -8.35
C ASP A 168 -4.65 10.60 -7.83
N CYS A 169 -5.22 10.89 -6.66
CA CYS A 169 -6.28 10.06 -6.06
C CYS A 169 -7.65 10.21 -6.73
N GLY A 170 -7.78 11.12 -7.69
CA GLY A 170 -8.90 11.17 -8.64
C GLY A 170 -8.83 10.12 -9.75
N ILE A 171 -7.74 9.33 -9.83
CA ILE A 171 -7.61 8.30 -10.85
C ILE A 171 -8.71 7.24 -10.73
N LEU A 172 -9.31 6.90 -11.87
CA LEU A 172 -10.35 5.88 -11.88
C LEU A 172 -9.80 4.51 -11.43
N PRO A 173 -10.51 3.80 -10.53
CA PRO A 173 -10.11 2.49 -10.04
C PRO A 173 -9.78 1.46 -11.12
N LEU A 174 -10.48 1.52 -12.25
CA LEU A 174 -10.27 0.65 -13.42
C LEU A 174 -8.97 0.98 -14.15
N ALA A 175 -8.60 2.27 -14.23
CA ALA A 175 -7.34 2.68 -14.86
C ALA A 175 -6.13 2.10 -14.10
N VAL A 176 -6.22 2.03 -12.77
CA VAL A 176 -5.21 1.37 -11.94
C VAL A 176 -5.13 -0.13 -12.26
N ASP A 177 -6.28 -0.81 -12.33
CA ASP A 177 -6.34 -2.26 -12.58
C ASP A 177 -5.79 -2.65 -13.97
N THR A 178 -5.96 -1.79 -14.98
CA THR A 178 -5.42 -2.02 -16.34
C THR A 178 -3.93 -1.75 -16.49
N ASN A 179 -3.26 -1.16 -15.48
CA ASN A 179 -1.85 -0.76 -15.55
C ASN A 179 -1.01 -1.32 -14.38
N PRO A 180 -0.89 -2.66 -14.24
CA PRO A 180 -0.19 -3.29 -13.10
C PRO A 180 1.32 -3.00 -13.07
N GLU A 181 1.92 -2.67 -14.21
CA GLU A 181 3.35 -2.30 -14.31
C GLU A 181 3.62 -0.88 -13.82
N ARG A 182 2.61 -0.01 -13.86
CA ARG A 182 2.72 1.39 -13.40
C ARG A 182 2.37 1.52 -11.93
N PHE A 183 1.35 0.81 -11.48
CA PHE A 183 0.82 0.95 -10.13
C PHE A 183 1.15 -0.26 -9.26
N GLY A 184 1.53 0.02 -8.01
CA GLY A 184 1.54 -0.97 -6.95
C GLY A 184 0.19 -0.94 -6.23
N ALA A 185 -0.26 -2.08 -5.74
CA ALA A 185 -1.47 -2.16 -4.95
C ALA A 185 -1.34 -3.22 -3.84
N VAL A 186 -1.86 -2.90 -2.66
CA VAL A 186 -2.09 -3.83 -1.56
C VAL A 186 -3.59 -3.93 -1.33
N TYR A 187 -4.06 -5.14 -1.07
CA TYR A 187 -5.47 -5.42 -0.77
C TYR A 187 -5.57 -5.96 0.65
N LEU A 188 -6.52 -5.41 1.42
CA LEU A 188 -6.90 -5.90 2.73
C LEU A 188 -8.41 -6.09 2.74
N THR A 189 -8.86 -7.28 3.14
CA THR A 189 -10.29 -7.59 3.24
C THR A 189 -10.65 -7.79 4.70
N THR A 190 -11.69 -7.10 5.16
CA THR A 190 -12.21 -7.20 6.53
C THR A 190 -13.72 -7.37 6.54
N GLY A 191 -14.23 -8.03 7.57
CA GLY A 191 -15.65 -8.01 7.90
C GLY A 191 -15.97 -6.79 8.76
N VAL A 192 -17.12 -6.17 8.51
CA VAL A 192 -17.66 -5.05 9.27
C VAL A 192 -19.05 -5.46 9.75
N LEU A 193 -19.26 -5.38 11.07
CA LEU A 193 -20.47 -5.84 11.75
C LEU A 193 -21.29 -4.66 12.24
N ARG A 194 -22.61 -4.75 12.10
CA ARG A 194 -23.57 -3.82 12.69
C ARG A 194 -23.45 -3.82 14.21
N ASN A 195 -23.62 -2.63 14.80
CA ASN A 195 -23.79 -2.52 16.25
C ASN A 195 -25.20 -2.99 16.65
N THR A 196 -25.28 -3.95 17.56
CA THR A 196 -26.54 -4.59 18.01
C THR A 196 -26.88 -4.25 19.46
N SER A 197 -26.24 -3.23 20.02
CA SER A 197 -26.47 -2.83 21.41
C SER A 197 -27.87 -2.27 21.66
N GLU A 198 -28.50 -1.65 20.66
CA GLU A 198 -29.85 -1.07 20.77
C GLU A 198 -30.98 -2.11 20.64
N ASP A 199 -30.76 -3.22 19.94
CA ASP A 199 -31.76 -4.29 19.76
C ASP A 199 -32.09 -5.08 21.04
N ARG A 200 -31.32 -4.90 22.12
CA ARG A 200 -31.48 -5.63 23.39
C ARG A 200 -32.29 -4.88 24.46
N ARG A 201 -32.83 -3.71 24.16
CA ARG A 201 -33.71 -2.94 25.05
C ARG A 201 -35.16 -3.12 24.66
#